data_AF-A0A2D7XU21-F1
#
_entry.id   AF-A0A2D7XU21-F1
#
_cell.length_a   1.000
_cell.length_b   1.000
_cell.length_c   1.000
_cell.angle_alpha   90.00
_cell.angle_beta   90.00
_cell.angle_gamma   90.00
#
_symmetry.space_group_name_H-M   'P 1'
#
loop_
_entity.id
_entity.type
_entity.pdbx_description
1 polymer ?
#
loop_
_entity_poly.entity_id
_entity_poly.type
_entity_poly.pdbx_seq_one_letter_code
_entity_poly.pdbx_strand_id
1 'polypeptide(L)'
;MSERVFTADYDKTDVGSRVYLPLGVAATLGMAGLLMGLPVLSVLAAGLTFLSLRSWPLTRANRPALRLSDAGVEIDGLGQVKWKDVAKVESGMVQVKALKLPAIDLTFTGPLQEVFTASPATRLRPWEIRVFKLRKDGKMRLDLSKMDDEPDEILSAFKHFHGGIL
;
A
#
# COMPACT_ATOMS: atom_id res chain seq x y z
N MET A 1 7.14 -18.86 -15.38
CA MET A 1 7.14 -18.19 -14.06
C MET A 1 5.70 -18.22 -13.59
N SER A 2 5.38 -18.94 -12.50
CA SER A 2 3.99 -19.17 -12.06
C SER A 2 3.40 -18.00 -11.26
N GLU A 3 4.25 -17.10 -10.75
CA GLU A 3 3.85 -15.95 -9.94
C GLU A 3 4.89 -14.83 -10.05
N ARG A 4 4.45 -13.58 -10.07
CA ARG A 4 5.27 -12.37 -9.93
C ARG A 4 4.70 -11.49 -8.81
N VAL A 5 5.57 -11.05 -7.91
CA VAL A 5 5.22 -10.23 -6.75
C VAL A 5 5.92 -8.89 -6.89
N PHE A 6 5.17 -7.81 -6.80
CA PHE A 6 5.66 -6.43 -6.82
C PHE A 6 5.48 -5.81 -5.44
N THR A 7 6.48 -5.06 -5.00
CA THR A 7 6.46 -4.41 -3.69
C THR A 7 6.18 -2.92 -3.78
N ALA A 8 5.63 -2.37 -2.71
CA ALA A 8 5.47 -0.93 -2.54
C ALA A 8 6.04 -0.58 -1.17
N ASP A 9 7.24 0.01 -1.15
CA ASP A 9 7.83 0.52 0.08
C ASP A 9 7.43 1.97 0.34
N TYR A 10 7.42 2.32 1.63
CA TYR A 10 7.31 3.70 2.05
C TYR A 10 8.65 4.39 1.84
N ASP A 11 8.62 5.67 1.50
CA ASP A 11 9.81 6.51 1.48
C ASP A 11 10.46 6.51 2.88
N LYS A 12 11.65 5.91 2.96
CA LYS A 12 12.39 5.67 4.21
C LYS A 12 13.09 6.92 4.73
N THR A 13 13.15 7.99 3.94
CA THR A 13 13.81 9.26 4.32
C THR A 13 13.27 9.84 5.63
N ASP A 14 11.98 9.65 5.91
CA ASP A 14 11.31 10.23 7.08
C ASP A 14 11.13 9.27 8.27
N VAL A 15 11.59 8.02 8.18
CA VAL A 15 11.41 7.01 9.26
C VAL A 15 12.11 7.46 10.55
N GLY A 16 13.32 8.01 10.42
CA GLY A 16 14.11 8.48 11.55
C GLY A 16 13.41 9.59 12.34
N SER A 17 12.89 10.60 11.64
CA SER A 17 12.25 11.77 12.25
C SER A 17 10.84 11.48 12.75
N ARG A 18 10.09 10.59 12.11
CA ARG A 18 8.68 10.33 12.43
C ARG A 18 8.43 9.12 13.32
N VAL A 19 9.38 8.18 13.39
CA VAL A 19 9.23 6.94 14.19
C VAL A 19 10.29 6.87 15.27
N TYR A 20 11.58 6.87 14.92
CA TYR A 20 12.62 6.60 15.91
C TYR A 20 12.84 7.75 16.89
N LEU A 21 12.87 8.99 16.40
CA LEU A 21 13.08 10.16 17.25
C LEU A 21 11.94 10.36 18.27
N PRO A 22 10.64 10.35 17.88
CA PRO A 22 9.56 10.51 18.84
C PRO A 22 9.45 9.33 19.81
N LEU A 23 9.77 8.10 19.36
CA LEU A 23 9.79 6.91 20.23
C LEU A 23 10.91 6.98 21.28
N GLY A 24 12.10 7.43 20.88
CA GLY A 24 13.22 7.64 21.80
C GLY A 24 12.92 8.71 22.85
N VAL A 25 12.34 9.84 22.43
CA VAL A 25 11.91 10.91 23.34
C VAL A 25 10.76 10.44 24.25
N ALA A 26 9.83 9.64 23.74
CA ALA A 26 8.77 9.04 24.55
C ALA A 26 9.34 8.13 25.65
N ALA A 27 10.33 7.30 25.32
CA ALA A 27 10.94 6.39 26.28
C ALA A 27 11.64 7.14 27.43
N THR A 28 12.42 8.18 27.11
CA THR A 28 13.12 8.99 28.13
C THR A 28 12.15 9.79 28.99
N LEU A 29 11.14 10.45 28.39
CA LEU A 29 10.12 11.19 29.12
C LEU A 29 9.24 10.29 29.99
N GLY A 30 8.88 9.10 29.49
CA GLY A 30 8.06 8.14 30.23
C GLY A 30 8.82 7.60 31.44
N MET A 31 10.11 7.26 31.27
CA MET A 31 10.95 6.81 32.38
C MET A 31 11.20 7.93 33.40
N ALA A 32 11.45 9.16 32.95
CA ALA A 32 11.59 10.31 33.83
C ALA A 32 10.29 10.63 34.59
N GLY A 33 9.14 10.55 33.92
CA GLY A 33 7.82 10.74 34.52
C GLY A 33 7.51 9.73 35.62
N LEU A 34 7.86 8.46 35.40
CA LEU A 34 7.72 7.40 36.40
C LEU A 34 8.65 7.59 37.59
N LEU A 35 9.93 7.90 37.35
CA LEU A 35 10.93 8.06 38.41
C LEU A 35 10.72 9.33 39.26
N MET A 36 10.28 10.42 38.65
CA MET A 36 10.05 11.70 39.32
C MET A 36 8.61 11.84 39.87
N GLY A 37 7.74 10.87 39.61
CA GLY A 37 6.33 10.93 40.02
C GLY A 37 5.53 12.05 39.33
N LEU A 38 5.95 12.46 38.13
CA LEU A 38 5.33 13.53 37.36
C LEU A 38 4.42 12.94 36.28
N PRO A 39 3.10 12.78 36.54
CA PRO A 39 2.18 12.09 35.61
C PRO A 39 2.05 12.82 34.26
N VAL A 40 2.29 14.13 34.23
CA VAL A 40 2.27 14.93 33.00
C VAL A 40 3.31 14.43 31.99
N LEU A 41 4.50 14.05 32.45
CA LEU A 41 5.56 13.52 31.56
C LEU A 41 5.18 12.15 30.99
N SER A 42 4.52 11.31 31.79
CA SER A 42 4.01 10.01 31.33
C SER A 42 2.89 10.16 30.28
N VAL A 43 2.02 11.17 30.41
CA VAL A 43 0.99 11.48 29.40
C VAL A 43 1.62 11.98 28.10
N LEU A 44 2.63 12.86 28.18
CA LEU A 44 3.37 13.33 27.00
C LEU A 44 4.08 12.18 26.28
N ALA A 45 4.71 11.27 27.04
CA ALA A 45 5.32 10.05 26.50
C ALA A 45 4.30 9.15 25.80
N ALA A 46 3.10 8.98 26.37
CA ALA A 46 2.03 8.22 25.74
C ALA A 46 1.59 8.85 24.40
N GLY A 47 1.48 10.18 24.33
CA GLY A 47 1.16 10.90 23.09
C GLY A 47 2.22 10.72 22.00
N LEU A 48 3.50 10.83 22.35
CA LEU A 48 4.61 10.61 21.41
C LEU A 48 4.72 9.14 20.96
N THR A 49 4.44 8.19 21.86
CA THR A 49 4.36 6.77 21.53
C THR A 49 3.22 6.53 20.53
N PHE A 50 2.06 7.14 20.74
CA PHE A 50 0.93 7.04 19.81
C PHE A 50 1.28 7.59 18.42
N LEU A 51 1.95 8.74 18.33
CA LEU A 51 2.42 9.32 17.06
C LEU A 51 3.42 8.40 16.35
N SER A 52 4.33 7.78 17.11
CA SER A 52 5.31 6.82 16.59
C SER A 52 4.61 5.56 16.06
N LEU A 53 3.64 5.02 16.81
CA LEU A 53 2.84 3.86 16.42
C LEU A 53 2.00 4.12 15.17
N ARG A 54 1.45 5.34 15.05
CA ARG A 54 0.75 5.77 13.84
C ARG A 54 1.67 5.79 12.62
N SER A 55 2.93 6.14 12.82
CA SER A 55 3.96 6.20 11.77
C SER A 55 4.72 4.88 11.60
N TRP A 56 4.45 3.87 12.43
CA TRP A 56 5.08 2.56 12.40
C TRP A 56 5.05 1.86 11.04
N PRO A 57 4.01 1.99 10.20
CA PRO A 57 4.02 1.39 8.86
C PRO A 57 5.22 1.78 7.99
N LEU A 58 5.83 2.96 8.23
CA LEU A 58 7.03 3.43 7.53
C LEU A 58 8.26 2.53 7.77
N THR A 59 8.29 1.76 8.86
CA THR A 59 9.41 0.87 9.20
C THR A 59 9.42 -0.46 8.45
N ARG A 60 8.32 -0.79 7.75
CA ARG A 60 8.17 -2.06 7.05
C ARG A 60 8.80 -1.95 5.66
N ALA A 61 9.54 -2.98 5.25
CA ALA A 61 10.18 -3.10 3.94
C ALA A 61 9.67 -4.34 3.19
N ASN A 62 9.81 -4.33 1.86
CA ASN A 62 9.47 -5.39 0.92
C ASN A 62 8.03 -5.88 1.08
N ARG A 63 7.07 -4.95 1.17
CA ARG A 63 5.66 -5.29 1.33
C ARG A 63 5.04 -5.64 -0.03
N PRO A 64 4.52 -6.87 -0.23
CA PRO A 64 3.89 -7.26 -1.48
C PRO A 64 2.61 -6.44 -1.67
N ALA A 65 2.61 -5.56 -2.67
CA ALA A 65 1.52 -4.66 -2.99
C ALA A 65 0.63 -5.22 -4.10
N LEU A 66 1.23 -5.95 -5.02
CA LEU A 66 0.57 -6.57 -6.15
C LEU A 66 1.19 -7.96 -6.39
N ARG A 67 0.35 -8.98 -6.53
CA ARG A 67 0.78 -10.31 -6.98
C ARG A 67 0.01 -10.69 -8.22
N LEU A 68 0.74 -11.11 -9.24
CA LEU A 68 0.21 -11.62 -10.49
C LEU A 68 0.52 -13.10 -10.56
N SER A 69 -0.49 -13.91 -10.79
CA SER A 69 -0.38 -15.37 -10.92
C SER A 69 -1.26 -15.85 -12.07
N ASP A 70 -1.12 -17.10 -12.48
CA ASP A 70 -2.01 -17.71 -13.49
C ASP A 70 -3.49 -17.74 -13.03
N ALA A 71 -3.73 -17.74 -11.72
CA ALA A 71 -5.07 -17.74 -11.15
C ALA A 71 -5.74 -16.36 -11.15
N GLY A 72 -4.96 -15.28 -11.18
CA GLY A 72 -5.48 -13.92 -11.07
C GLY A 72 -4.50 -12.89 -10.52
N VAL A 73 -5.06 -11.73 -10.17
CA VAL A 73 -4.37 -10.58 -9.57
C VAL A 73 -4.77 -10.47 -8.11
N GLU A 74 -3.80 -10.42 -7.22
CA GLU A 74 -4.00 -10.09 -5.81
C GLU A 74 -3.45 -8.70 -5.50
N ILE A 75 -4.25 -7.89 -4.82
CA ILE A 75 -3.96 -6.48 -4.54
C ILE A 75 -4.06 -6.27 -3.04
N ASP A 76 -3.00 -5.71 -2.44
CA ASP A 76 -2.96 -5.43 -1.01
C ASP A 76 -4.10 -4.48 -0.62
N GLY A 77 -4.86 -4.85 0.41
CA GLY A 77 -6.02 -4.10 0.91
C GLY A 77 -7.37 -4.40 0.24
N LEU A 78 -7.42 -5.09 -0.92
CA LEU A 78 -8.68 -5.50 -1.57
C LEU A 78 -8.85 -7.01 -1.61
N GLY A 79 -7.78 -7.75 -1.92
CA GLY A 79 -7.82 -9.21 -2.05
C GLY A 79 -7.53 -9.68 -3.47
N GLN A 80 -8.00 -10.87 -3.81
CA GLN A 80 -7.70 -11.55 -5.07
C GLN A 80 -8.86 -11.47 -6.05
N VAL A 81 -8.55 -11.19 -7.32
CA VAL A 81 -9.48 -11.19 -8.46
C VAL A 81 -9.00 -12.20 -9.49
N LYS A 82 -9.91 -13.04 -10.00
CA LYS A 82 -9.58 -13.98 -11.07
C LYS A 82 -9.56 -13.25 -12.42
N TRP A 83 -8.70 -13.68 -13.34
CA TRP A 83 -8.59 -13.05 -14.66
C TRP A 83 -9.89 -13.01 -15.46
N LYS A 84 -10.73 -14.04 -15.31
CA LYS A 84 -12.07 -14.10 -15.94
C LYS A 84 -13.01 -12.96 -15.53
N ASP A 85 -12.77 -12.36 -14.36
CA ASP A 85 -13.61 -11.30 -13.80
C ASP A 85 -13.02 -9.90 -14.10
N VAL A 86 -11.84 -9.85 -14.76
CA VAL A 86 -11.23 -8.65 -15.31
C VAL A 86 -11.70 -8.49 -16.75
N ALA A 87 -12.51 -7.48 -17.02
CA ALA A 87 -13.05 -7.20 -18.34
C ALA A 87 -12.03 -6.51 -19.25
N LYS A 88 -11.19 -5.61 -18.69
CA LYS A 88 -10.20 -4.86 -19.47
C LYS A 88 -9.04 -4.38 -18.60
N VAL A 89 -7.83 -4.41 -19.17
CA VAL A 89 -6.60 -3.85 -18.61
C VAL A 89 -6.09 -2.79 -19.58
N GLU A 90 -6.08 -1.52 -19.17
CA GLU A 90 -5.61 -0.39 -19.97
C GLU A 90 -4.39 0.26 -19.30
N SER A 91 -3.39 0.65 -20.09
CA SER A 91 -2.32 1.52 -19.59
C SER A 91 -2.84 2.95 -19.49
N GLY A 92 -2.85 3.49 -18.28
CA GLY A 92 -3.27 4.85 -17.98
C GLY A 92 -2.12 5.73 -17.49
N MET A 93 -2.43 7.01 -17.26
CA MET A 93 -1.54 7.95 -16.58
C MET A 93 -2.27 8.56 -15.38
N VAL A 94 -1.58 8.65 -14.23
CA VAL A 94 -2.00 9.40 -13.05
C VAL A 94 -1.23 10.70 -13.01
N GLN A 95 -1.94 11.80 -12.85
CA GLN A 95 -1.30 13.07 -12.52
C GLN A 95 -1.10 13.13 -11.00
N VAL A 96 0.16 13.05 -10.57
CA VAL A 96 0.54 13.33 -9.18
C VAL A 96 1.26 14.67 -9.17
N LYS A 97 0.60 15.70 -8.62
CA LYS A 97 1.05 17.10 -8.70
C LYS A 97 1.18 17.55 -10.17
N ALA A 98 2.40 17.85 -10.63
CA ALA A 98 2.70 18.28 -12.00
C ALA A 98 3.26 17.16 -12.90
N LEU A 99 3.46 15.95 -12.36
CA LEU A 99 4.07 14.82 -13.07
C LEU A 99 3.00 13.83 -13.53
N LYS A 100 3.06 13.42 -14.80
CA LYS A 100 2.27 12.30 -15.34
C LYS A 100 3.04 11.01 -15.07
N LEU A 101 2.47 10.15 -14.24
CA LEU A 101 3.07 8.89 -13.82
C LEU A 101 2.26 7.72 -14.41
N PRO A 102 2.91 6.63 -14.80
CA PRO A 102 2.24 5.48 -15.39
C PRO A 102 1.32 4.81 -14.37
N ALA A 103 0.19 4.31 -14.86
CA ALA A 103 -0.84 3.65 -14.07
C ALA A 103 -1.50 2.55 -14.88
N ILE A 104 -2.20 1.65 -14.20
CA ILE A 104 -3.00 0.61 -14.87
C ILE A 104 -4.46 0.80 -14.46
N ASP A 105 -5.33 0.91 -15.46
CA ASP A 105 -6.77 0.96 -15.27
C ASP A 105 -7.34 -0.45 -15.49
N LEU A 106 -7.89 -1.02 -14.43
CA LEU A 106 -8.58 -2.30 -14.42
C LEU A 106 -10.09 -2.05 -14.43
N THR A 107 -10.78 -2.65 -15.40
CA THR A 107 -12.23 -2.69 -15.48
C THR A 107 -12.69 -4.10 -15.19
N PHE A 108 -13.71 -4.25 -14.34
CA PHE A 108 -14.24 -5.56 -13.93
C PHE A 108 -15.56 -5.86 -14.62
N THR A 109 -15.90 -7.15 -14.75
CA THR A 109 -17.15 -7.62 -15.35
C THR A 109 -18.37 -7.41 -14.46
N GLY A 110 -18.16 -7.30 -13.14
CA GLY A 110 -19.22 -7.17 -12.13
C GLY A 110 -18.85 -6.19 -11.01
N PRO A 111 -19.73 -6.03 -10.00
CA PRO A 111 -19.48 -5.16 -8.88
C PRO A 111 -18.27 -5.64 -8.06
N LEU A 112 -17.46 -4.68 -7.60
CA LEU A 112 -16.20 -4.93 -6.89
C LEU A 112 -16.34 -5.85 -5.66
N GLN A 113 -17.50 -5.87 -5.01
CA GLN A 113 -17.72 -6.72 -3.82
C GLN A 113 -17.82 -8.21 -4.16
N GLU A 114 -18.23 -8.54 -5.38
CA GLU A 114 -18.44 -9.94 -5.82
C GLU A 114 -17.20 -10.49 -6.53
N VAL A 115 -16.44 -9.60 -7.18
CA VAL A 115 -15.26 -9.95 -7.98
C VAL A 115 -14.03 -10.21 -7.11
N PHE A 116 -13.93 -9.54 -5.96
CA PHE A 116 -12.82 -9.68 -5.04
C PHE A 116 -13.08 -10.77 -4.01
N THR A 117 -12.20 -11.77 -3.97
CA THR A 117 -12.15 -12.77 -2.92
C THR A 117 -11.26 -12.26 -1.78
N ALA A 118 -11.75 -12.31 -0.55
CA ALA A 118 -10.97 -11.93 0.62
C ALA A 118 -9.73 -12.82 0.75
N SER A 119 -8.56 -12.19 0.80
CA SER A 119 -7.27 -12.84 1.05
C SER A 119 -6.71 -12.38 2.40
N PRO A 120 -5.72 -13.05 3.00
CA PRO A 120 -4.86 -12.47 4.04
C PRO A 120 -4.37 -11.02 3.77
N ALA A 121 -4.32 -10.60 2.50
CA ALA A 121 -4.03 -9.23 2.07
C ALA A 121 -5.20 -8.24 2.28
N THR A 122 -6.44 -8.71 2.40
CA THR A 122 -7.65 -7.91 2.64
C THR A 122 -7.74 -7.51 4.13
N ARG A 123 -6.82 -6.66 4.60
CA ARG A 123 -6.88 -6.09 5.96
C ARG A 123 -7.22 -4.60 5.90
N LEU A 124 -8.18 -4.16 6.71
CA LEU A 124 -8.49 -2.74 6.88
C LEU A 124 -7.28 -2.02 7.48
N ARG A 125 -6.63 -1.18 6.68
CA ARG A 125 -5.46 -0.39 7.09
C ARG A 125 -5.69 1.08 6.72
N PRO A 126 -6.32 1.88 7.61
CA PRO A 126 -6.74 3.24 7.30
C PRO A 126 -5.57 4.19 6.97
N TRP A 127 -4.37 3.87 7.44
CA TRP A 127 -3.20 4.75 7.42
C TRP A 127 -2.08 4.26 6.49
N GLU A 128 -2.29 3.14 5.79
CA GLU A 128 -1.29 2.56 4.90
C GLU A 128 -1.48 3.05 3.45
N ILE A 129 -0.38 3.12 2.69
CA ILE A 129 -0.38 3.46 1.26
C ILE A 129 -1.32 2.52 0.53
N ARG A 130 -2.35 3.11 -0.08
CA ARG A 130 -3.17 2.42 -1.07
C ARG A 130 -2.53 2.59 -2.44
N VAL A 131 -2.14 1.47 -3.01
CA VAL A 131 -1.64 1.36 -4.39
C VAL A 131 -2.78 1.49 -5.40
N PHE A 132 -4.03 1.28 -4.94
CA PHE A 132 -5.23 1.41 -5.75
C PHE A 132 -6.06 2.64 -5.38
N LYS A 133 -6.76 3.19 -6.38
CA LYS A 133 -7.86 4.14 -6.22
C LYS A 133 -9.10 3.58 -6.92
N LEU A 134 -10.18 3.48 -6.17
CA LEU A 134 -11.51 3.14 -6.69
C LEU A 134 -12.11 4.37 -7.36
N ARG A 135 -12.52 4.24 -8.61
CA ARG A 135 -13.26 5.27 -9.34
C ARG A 135 -14.76 4.97 -9.28
N LYS A 136 -15.59 6.02 -9.31
CA LYS A 136 -17.05 5.93 -9.19
C LYS A 136 -17.73 5.14 -10.33
N ASP A 137 -17.03 4.93 -11.44
CA ASP A 137 -17.49 4.22 -12.64
C ASP A 137 -17.27 2.70 -12.58
N GLY A 138 -16.88 2.16 -11.42
CA GLY A 138 -16.57 0.73 -11.27
C GLY A 138 -15.19 0.33 -11.81
N LYS A 139 -14.39 1.30 -12.27
CA LYS A 139 -13.00 1.09 -12.63
C LYS A 139 -12.10 1.25 -11.41
N MET A 140 -11.00 0.52 -11.42
CA MET A 140 -9.96 0.64 -10.41
C MET A 140 -8.65 1.01 -11.07
N ARG A 141 -7.99 2.01 -10.51
CA ARG A 141 -6.69 2.47 -10.99
C ARG A 141 -5.60 2.04 -10.03
N LEU A 142 -4.59 1.35 -10.56
CA LEU A 142 -3.35 1.02 -9.88
C LEU A 142 -2.31 2.08 -10.21
N ASP A 143 -1.76 2.71 -9.17
CA ASP A 143 -0.73 3.74 -9.27
C ASP A 143 0.65 3.08 -9.21
N LEU A 144 1.30 2.93 -10.37
CA LEU A 144 2.59 2.23 -10.47
C LEU A 144 3.73 3.03 -9.85
N SER A 145 3.56 4.35 -9.68
CA SER A 145 4.58 5.21 -9.07
C SER A 145 4.87 4.94 -7.61
N LYS A 146 3.99 4.15 -6.97
CA LYS A 146 4.12 3.75 -5.57
C LYS A 146 4.76 2.38 -5.40
N MET A 147 5.07 1.70 -6.50
CA MET A 147 5.77 0.43 -6.50
C MET A 147 7.27 0.66 -6.60
N ASP A 148 8.05 -0.24 -6.04
CA ASP A 148 9.52 -0.17 -6.09
C ASP A 148 10.07 -0.59 -7.45
N ASP A 149 9.33 -1.47 -8.14
CA ASP A 149 9.68 -2.01 -9.45
C ASP A 149 9.39 -1.04 -10.60
N GLU A 150 10.12 -1.17 -11.71
CA GLU A 150 9.92 -0.31 -12.87
C GLU A 150 8.52 -0.50 -13.49
N PRO A 151 7.83 0.58 -13.88
CA PRO A 151 6.49 0.50 -14.47
C PRO A 151 6.39 -0.42 -15.69
N ASP A 152 7.45 -0.46 -16.50
CA ASP A 152 7.53 -1.30 -17.70
C ASP A 152 7.57 -2.79 -17.36
N GLU A 153 8.21 -3.17 -16.27
CA GLU A 153 8.24 -4.56 -15.80
C GLU A 153 6.85 -5.02 -15.33
N ILE A 154 6.12 -4.14 -14.63
CA ILE A 154 4.76 -4.42 -14.17
C ILE A 154 3.82 -4.58 -15.38
N LEU A 155 3.90 -3.67 -16.35
CA LEU A 155 3.15 -3.77 -17.61
C LEU A 155 3.49 -5.04 -18.39
N SER A 156 4.77 -5.43 -18.45
CA SER A 156 5.19 -6.67 -19.10
C SER A 156 4.57 -7.91 -18.44
N ALA A 157 4.45 -7.91 -17.10
CA ALA A 157 3.86 -9.00 -16.36
C ALA A 157 2.35 -9.07 -16.56
N PHE A 158 1.64 -7.94 -16.58
CA PHE A 158 0.22 -7.92 -16.94
C PHE A 158 -0.03 -8.43 -18.36
N LYS A 159 0.83 -8.07 -19.33
CA LYS A 159 0.76 -8.64 -20.71
C LYS A 159 0.94 -10.16 -20.70
N HIS A 160 1.87 -10.67 -19.89
CA HIS A 160 2.17 -12.10 -19.81
C HIS A 160 1.00 -12.91 -19.21
N PHE A 161 0.41 -12.46 -18.09
CA PHE A 161 -0.60 -13.23 -17.37
C PHE A 161 -2.04 -13.04 -17.88
N HIS A 162 -2.40 -11.83 -18.33
CA HIS A 162 -3.77 -11.56 -18.85
C HIS A 162 -3.90 -11.86 -20.35
N GLY A 163 -2.78 -11.90 -21.09
CA GLY A 163 -2.77 -12.09 -22.54
C GLY A 163 -2.98 -10.83 -23.37
N GLY A 164 -3.00 -9.64 -22.75
CA GLY A 164 -3.03 -8.36 -23.48
C GLY A 164 -3.28 -7.14 -22.59
N ILE A 165 -2.56 -6.05 -22.88
CA ILE A 165 -2.85 -4.67 -22.45
C ILE A 165 -3.24 -3.92 -23.73
N LEU A 166 -4.41 -3.29 -23.76
CA LEU A 166 -4.86 -2.42 -24.85
C LEU A 166 -4.65 -0.95 -24.50
#